data_AF-A0A2R4MFI4-F1
#
_entry.id   AF-A0A2R4MFI4-F1
#
_cell.length_a   1.000
_cell.length_b   1.000
_cell.length_c   1.000
_cell.angle_alpha   90.00
_cell.angle_beta   90.00
_cell.angle_gamma   90.00
#
_symmetry.space_group_name_H-M   'P 1'
#
loop_
_entity.id
_entity.type
_entity.pdbx_description
1 polymer ?
#
loop_
_entity_poly.entity_id
_entity_poly.type
_entity_poly.pdbx_seq_one_letter_code
_entity_poly.pdbx_strand_id
1 'polypeptide(L)'
;MSMLNAQLTKHTTAALVGLIILQLVMLGSLYAQIAPHPPAIIPISGIGPFLSVSLSIAASALIIGPLNGAAGRTLGLLAALLAMVSFGPQKYMDPQFPLVWPAVIFGQLCTLYIVFANVRTLRP
;
A
#
# COMPACT_ATOMS: atom_id res chain seq x y z
N MET A 1 -12.27 19.03 -14.96
CA MET A 1 -11.12 18.47 -14.21
C MET A 1 -9.85 18.87 -14.96
N SER A 2 -8.88 19.53 -14.31
CA SER A 2 -7.65 19.95 -15.00
C SER A 2 -6.87 18.73 -15.50
N MET A 3 -6.11 18.86 -16.58
CA MET A 3 -5.25 17.76 -17.08
C MET A 3 -4.31 17.24 -15.98
N LEU A 4 -3.83 18.12 -15.11
CA LEU A 4 -3.04 17.76 -13.92
C LEU A 4 -3.80 16.82 -12.98
N ASN A 5 -5.06 17.13 -12.62
CA ASN A 5 -5.85 16.28 -11.72
C ASN A 5 -6.18 14.92 -12.34
N ALA A 6 -6.38 14.85 -13.65
CA ALA A 6 -6.57 13.59 -14.35
C ALA A 6 -5.31 12.71 -14.29
N GLN A 7 -4.12 13.30 -14.49
CA GLN A 7 -2.85 12.59 -14.37
C GLN A 7 -2.57 12.12 -12.93
N LEU A 8 -2.75 13.00 -11.93
CA LEU A 8 -2.60 12.64 -10.52
C LEU A 8 -3.52 11.48 -10.12
N THR A 9 -4.76 11.48 -10.61
CA THR A 9 -5.71 10.39 -10.33
C THR A 9 -5.22 9.08 -10.92
N LYS A 10 -4.82 9.05 -12.21
CA LYS A 10 -4.29 7.85 -12.87
C LYS A 10 -3.06 7.28 -12.15
N HIS A 11 -2.12 8.14 -11.78
CA HIS A 11 -0.92 7.70 -11.07
C HIS A 11 -1.24 7.23 -9.64
N THR A 12 -2.21 7.84 -8.96
CA THR A 12 -2.66 7.38 -7.62
C THR A 12 -3.34 6.01 -7.72
N THR A 13 -4.13 5.78 -8.77
CA THR A 13 -4.67 4.45 -9.10
C THR A 13 -3.55 3.44 -9.29
N ALA A 14 -2.51 3.78 -10.06
CA ALA A 14 -1.36 2.89 -10.27
C ALA A 14 -0.62 2.58 -8.95
N ALA A 15 -0.44 3.57 -8.08
CA ALA A 15 0.17 3.38 -6.76
C ALA A 15 -0.66 2.45 -5.86
N LEU A 16 -1.98 2.62 -5.82
CA LEU A 16 -2.87 1.75 -5.06
C LEU A 16 -2.86 0.30 -5.58
N VAL A 17 -2.85 0.12 -6.91
CA VAL A 17 -2.70 -1.20 -7.54
C VAL A 17 -1.36 -1.82 -7.16
N GLY A 18 -0.28 -1.03 -7.15
CA GLY A 18 1.04 -1.48 -6.70
C GLY A 18 1.03 -2.01 -5.26
N LEU A 19 0.37 -1.29 -4.33
CA LEU A 19 0.19 -1.74 -2.95
C LEU A 19 -0.61 -3.04 -2.85
N ILE A 20 -1.69 -3.18 -3.63
CA ILE A 20 -2.48 -4.42 -3.68
C ILE A 20 -1.62 -5.59 -4.16
N ILE A 21 -0.88 -5.41 -5.25
CA ILE A 21 -0.02 -6.45 -5.82
C ILE A 21 1.07 -6.86 -4.81
N LEU A 22 1.74 -5.89 -4.18
CA LEU A 22 2.74 -6.17 -3.15
C LEU A 22 2.17 -7.05 -2.03
N GLN A 23 0.98 -6.71 -1.54
CA GLN A 23 0.37 -7.42 -0.43
C GLN A 23 -0.05 -8.85 -0.82
N LEU A 24 -0.58 -9.02 -2.03
CA LEU A 24 -0.96 -10.34 -2.55
C LEU A 24 0.26 -11.23 -2.82
N VAL A 25 1.33 -10.67 -3.38
CA VAL A 25 2.59 -11.39 -3.60
C VAL A 25 3.21 -11.79 -2.26
N MET A 26 3.25 -10.88 -1.28
CA MET A 26 3.72 -11.18 0.07
C MET A 26 2.92 -12.31 0.72
N LEU A 27 1.58 -12.26 0.62
CA LEU A 27 0.71 -13.33 1.10
C LEU A 27 0.99 -14.66 0.38
N GLY A 28 1.20 -14.62 -0.93
CA GLY A 28 1.59 -15.77 -1.74
C GLY A 28 2.92 -16.38 -1.27
N SER A 29 3.95 -15.55 -1.06
CA SER A 29 5.25 -15.99 -0.52
C SER A 29 5.11 -16.60 0.87
N LEU A 30 4.21 -16.09 1.71
CA LEU A 30 3.91 -16.66 3.03
C LEU A 30 3.33 -18.08 2.91
N TYR A 31 2.34 -18.30 2.05
CA TYR A 31 1.77 -19.65 1.84
C TYR A 31 2.76 -20.61 1.16
N ALA A 32 3.58 -20.10 0.24
CA ALA A 32 4.61 -20.88 -0.45
C ALA A 32 5.87 -21.14 0.39
N GLN A 33 5.94 -20.59 1.62
CA GLN A 33 7.09 -20.73 2.53
C GLN A 33 8.42 -20.29 1.85
N ILE A 34 8.35 -19.25 1.02
CA ILE A 34 9.52 -18.69 0.34
C ILE A 34 10.23 -17.73 1.29
N ALA A 35 11.51 -18.00 1.57
CA ALA A 35 12.35 -17.14 2.39
C ALA A 35 12.26 -15.66 1.94
N PRO A 36 12.14 -14.69 2.86
CA PRO A 36 12.29 -14.81 4.32
C PRO A 36 11.05 -15.30 5.09
N HIS A 37 9.98 -15.67 4.40
CA HIS A 37 8.82 -16.31 5.01
C HIS A 37 9.00 -17.84 5.04
N PRO A 38 8.66 -18.53 6.14
CA PRO A 38 7.78 -18.08 7.22
C PRO A 38 8.47 -17.16 8.24
N PRO A 39 7.82 -16.04 8.66
CA PRO A 39 8.29 -15.31 9.82
C PRO A 39 8.20 -16.22 11.06
N ALA A 40 9.22 -16.17 11.91
CA ALA A 40 9.15 -16.78 13.22
C ALA A 40 8.02 -16.13 14.04
N ILE A 41 7.10 -16.94 14.56
CA ILE A 41 6.15 -16.62 15.65
C ILE A 41 5.20 -15.43 15.37
N ILE A 42 4.48 -15.45 14.25
CA ILE A 42 3.23 -14.67 14.13
C ILE A 42 2.11 -15.65 13.74
N PRO A 43 1.04 -15.79 14.54
CA PRO A 43 -0.13 -16.55 14.13
C PRO A 43 -0.64 -16.02 12.79
N ILE A 44 -0.75 -16.89 11.78
CA ILE A 44 -1.27 -16.54 10.45
C ILE A 44 -2.65 -15.87 10.55
N SER A 45 -3.43 -16.23 11.57
CA SER A 45 -4.71 -15.63 11.91
C SER A 45 -4.66 -14.14 12.25
N GLY A 46 -3.51 -13.56 12.59
CA GLY A 46 -3.34 -12.12 12.77
C GLY A 46 -3.04 -11.36 11.47
N ILE A 47 -2.38 -12.03 10.51
CA ILE A 47 -2.02 -11.44 9.21
C ILE A 47 -3.23 -11.39 8.30
N GLY A 48 -4.00 -12.49 8.20
CA GLY A 48 -5.17 -12.58 7.31
C GLY A 48 -6.19 -11.43 7.47
N PRO A 49 -6.71 -11.16 8.69
CA PRO A 49 -7.64 -10.06 8.94
C PRO A 49 -7.03 -8.67 8.67
N PHE A 50 -5.74 -8.48 8.96
CA PHE A 50 -5.07 -7.22 8.63
C PHE A 50 -4.98 -7.01 7.11
N LEU A 51 -4.60 -8.06 6.37
CA LEU A 51 -4.53 -8.02 4.92
C LEU A 51 -5.89 -7.80 4.27
N SER A 52 -6.95 -8.43 4.78
CA SER A 52 -8.30 -8.23 4.24
C SER A 52 -8.72 -6.78 4.36
N VAL A 53 -8.50 -6.14 5.51
CA VAL A 53 -8.79 -4.72 5.71
C VAL A 53 -7.94 -3.84 4.77
N SER A 54 -6.63 -4.07 4.72
CA SER A 54 -5.72 -3.26 3.88
C SER A 54 -6.08 -3.34 2.40
N LEU A 55 -6.34 -4.55 1.89
CA LEU A 55 -6.71 -4.79 0.50
C LEU A 55 -8.10 -4.23 0.18
N SER A 56 -9.08 -4.42 1.06
CA SER A 56 -10.43 -3.89 0.87
C SER A 56 -10.43 -2.37 0.82
N ILE A 57 -9.71 -1.68 1.71
CA ILE A 57 -9.63 -0.21 1.71
C ILE A 57 -8.97 0.30 0.42
N ALA A 58 -7.88 -0.32 -0.02
CA ALA A 58 -7.22 0.04 -1.28
C ALA A 58 -8.15 -0.16 -2.48
N ALA A 59 -8.88 -1.28 -2.55
CA ALA A 59 -9.84 -1.57 -3.60
C ALA A 59 -11.04 -0.58 -3.57
N SER A 60 -11.57 -0.27 -2.39
CA SER A 60 -12.64 0.72 -2.26
C SER A 60 -12.20 2.11 -2.71
N ALA A 61 -10.97 2.53 -2.41
CA ALA A 61 -10.41 3.79 -2.90
C ALA A 61 -10.33 3.83 -4.44
N LEU A 62 -9.96 2.71 -5.08
CA LEU A 62 -9.93 2.57 -6.53
C LEU A 62 -11.33 2.71 -7.15
N ILE A 63 -12.33 2.04 -6.57
CA ILE A 63 -13.71 2.02 -7.08
C ILE A 63 -14.37 3.41 -6.98
N ILE A 64 -14.21 4.09 -5.84
CA ILE A 64 -14.79 5.42 -5.63
C ILE A 64 -14.06 6.50 -6.45
N GLY A 65 -12.78 6.26 -6.74
CA GLY A 65 -11.88 7.23 -7.36
C GLY A 65 -10.99 7.87 -6.29
N PRO A 66 -9.68 7.61 -6.30
CA PRO A 66 -8.82 7.86 -5.14
C PRO A 66 -8.56 9.34 -4.84
N LEU A 67 -8.86 10.23 -5.79
CA LEU A 67 -8.83 11.69 -5.62
C LEU A 67 -10.20 12.35 -5.83
N ASN A 68 -11.25 11.55 -6.04
CA ASN A 68 -12.59 12.05 -6.32
C ASN A 68 -13.37 12.27 -5.00
N GLY A 69 -13.33 13.51 -4.50
CA GLY A 69 -14.00 13.88 -3.25
C GLY A 69 -13.30 13.36 -1.99
N ALA A 70 -13.89 13.65 -0.82
CA ALA A 70 -13.28 13.35 0.48
C ALA A 70 -13.19 11.84 0.77
N ALA A 71 -14.22 11.07 0.43
CA ALA A 71 -14.29 9.63 0.74
C ALA A 71 -13.15 8.84 0.07
N GLY A 72 -12.97 8.98 -1.25
CA GLY A 72 -11.91 8.27 -1.98
C GLY A 72 -10.51 8.66 -1.51
N ARG A 73 -10.33 9.94 -1.17
CA ARG A 73 -9.07 10.48 -0.63
C ARG A 73 -8.73 9.91 0.74
N THR A 74 -9.69 9.90 1.65
CA THR A 74 -9.52 9.32 2.99
C THR A 74 -9.19 7.84 2.89
N LEU A 75 -9.91 7.08 2.05
CA LEU A 75 -9.61 5.66 1.84
C LEU A 75 -8.22 5.44 1.22
N GLY A 76 -7.81 6.26 0.25
CA GLY A 76 -6.46 6.19 -0.31
C GLY A 76 -5.37 6.46 0.72
N LEU A 77 -5.55 7.46 1.59
CA LEU A 77 -4.62 7.75 2.68
C LEU A 77 -4.59 6.64 3.74
N LEU A 78 -5.75 6.06 4.07
CA LEU A 78 -5.82 4.90 4.96
C LEU A 78 -5.12 3.68 4.37
N ALA A 79 -5.29 3.42 3.07
CA ALA A 79 -4.56 2.35 2.38
C ALA A 79 -3.04 2.56 2.45
N ALA A 80 -2.57 3.78 2.22
CA ALA A 80 -1.16 4.14 2.34
C ALA A 80 -0.64 3.93 3.77
N LEU A 81 -1.41 4.33 4.79
CA LEU A 81 -1.05 4.14 6.20
C LEU A 81 -0.96 2.64 6.57
N LEU A 82 -1.92 1.83 6.14
CA LEU A 82 -1.90 0.38 6.40
C LEU A 82 -0.74 -0.29 5.66
N ALA A 83 -0.46 0.10 4.41
CA ALA A 83 0.70 -0.40 3.69
C ALA A 83 2.02 -0.12 4.43
N MET A 84 2.14 1.03 5.10
CA MET A 84 3.31 1.36 5.92
C MET A 84 3.48 0.47 7.16
N VAL A 85 2.44 -0.22 7.63
CA VAL A 85 2.61 -1.27 8.65
C VAL A 85 3.41 -2.45 8.07
N SER A 86 3.22 -2.77 6.79
CA SER A 86 3.89 -3.88 6.10
C SER A 86 5.26 -3.49 5.53
N PHE A 87 5.36 -2.30 4.94
CA PHE A 87 6.50 -1.83 4.14
C PHE A 87 7.14 -0.55 4.69
N GLY A 88 6.88 -0.19 5.94
CA GLY A 88 7.37 1.04 6.54
C GLY A 88 8.85 1.00 6.97
N PRO A 89 9.38 2.13 7.45
CA PRO A 89 10.80 2.29 7.81
C PRO A 89 11.25 1.39 8.96
N GLN A 90 10.32 0.90 9.80
CA GLN A 90 10.62 -0.09 10.83
C GLN A 90 11.29 -1.35 10.26
N LYS A 91 11.09 -1.64 8.97
CA LYS A 91 11.72 -2.78 8.28
C LYS A 91 13.22 -2.64 8.09
N TYR A 92 13.80 -1.44 8.20
CA TYR A 92 15.26 -1.28 8.12
C TYR A 92 16.00 -1.89 9.30
N MET A 93 15.31 -2.12 10.42
CA MET A 93 15.86 -2.75 11.62
C MET A 93 15.68 -4.29 11.60
N ASP A 94 15.01 -4.83 10.59
CA ASP A 94 14.74 -6.26 10.44
C ASP A 94 15.97 -6.95 9.81
N PRO A 95 16.55 -8.00 10.43
CA PRO A 95 17.67 -8.75 9.84
C PRO A 95 17.37 -9.32 8.46
N GLN A 96 16.09 -9.55 8.12
CA GLN A 96 15.66 -10.07 6.84
C GLN A 96 15.52 -8.97 5.76
N PHE A 97 15.74 -7.70 6.10
CA PHE A 97 15.62 -6.58 5.18
C PHE A 97 16.36 -6.76 3.85
N PRO A 98 17.60 -7.28 3.79
CA PRO A 98 18.31 -7.51 2.52
C PRO A 98 17.56 -8.41 1.53
N LEU A 99 16.60 -9.22 2.00
CA LEU A 99 15.79 -10.11 1.17
C LEU A 99 14.47 -9.48 0.70
N VAL A 100 14.02 -8.40 1.35
CA VAL A 100 12.69 -7.77 1.10
C VAL A 100 12.78 -6.30 0.73
N TRP A 101 13.98 -5.71 0.72
CA TRP A 101 14.16 -4.28 0.51
C TRP A 101 13.48 -3.73 -0.76
N PRO A 102 13.43 -4.43 -1.92
CA PRO A 102 12.78 -3.87 -3.10
C PRO A 102 11.27 -3.65 -2.88
N ALA A 103 10.62 -4.59 -2.18
CA ALA A 103 9.20 -4.48 -1.83
C ALA A 103 8.97 -3.35 -0.83
N VAL A 104 9.84 -3.21 0.17
CA VAL A 104 9.77 -2.12 1.17
C VAL A 104 9.89 -0.75 0.48
N ILE A 105 10.91 -0.55 -0.35
CA ILE A 105 11.12 0.72 -1.06
C ILE A 105 9.96 1.02 -2.01
N PHE A 106 9.50 0.04 -2.79
CA PHE A 106 8.37 0.24 -3.69
C PHE A 106 7.08 0.61 -2.93
N GLY A 107 6.78 -0.07 -1.81
CA GLY A 107 5.63 0.24 -0.96
C GLY A 107 5.69 1.67 -0.39
N GLN A 108 6.88 2.13 0.00
CA GLN A 108 7.09 3.51 0.44
C GLN A 108 6.90 4.51 -0.69
N LEU A 109 7.40 4.24 -1.89
CA LEU A 109 7.20 5.10 -3.05
C LEU A 109 5.72 5.24 -3.42
N CYS A 110 4.96 4.13 -3.43
CA CYS A 110 3.52 4.17 -3.64
C CYS A 110 2.81 5.00 -2.56
N THR A 111 3.16 4.79 -1.29
CA THR A 111 2.61 5.54 -0.15
C THR A 111 2.89 7.04 -0.28
N LEU A 112 4.17 7.40 -0.50
CA LEU A 112 4.59 8.79 -0.67
C LEU A 112 3.86 9.45 -1.84
N TYR A 113 3.67 8.74 -2.95
CA TYR A 113 2.93 9.25 -4.09
C TYR A 113 1.46 9.54 -3.75
N ILE A 114 0.77 8.61 -3.07
CA ILE A 114 -0.62 8.79 -2.66
C ILE A 114 -0.77 10.01 -1.75
N VAL A 115 0.14 10.20 -0.80
CA VAL A 115 0.17 11.37 0.09
C VAL A 115 0.44 12.65 -0.71
N PHE A 116 1.45 12.63 -1.59
CA PHE A 116 1.80 13.76 -2.43
C PHE A 116 0.62 14.21 -3.31
N ALA A 117 -0.04 13.27 -3.98
CA ALA A 117 -1.19 13.56 -4.83
C ALA A 117 -2.34 14.19 -4.03
N ASN A 118 -2.61 13.68 -2.83
CA ASN A 118 -3.62 14.24 -1.93
C ASN A 118 -3.30 15.68 -1.48
N VAL A 119 -2.04 15.97 -1.16
CA VAL A 119 -1.60 17.33 -0.80
C VAL A 119 -1.70 18.27 -1.99
N ARG A 120 -1.31 17.81 -3.19
CA ARG A 120 -1.42 18.61 -4.42
C ARG A 120 -2.85 18.93 -4.79
N THR A 121 -3.79 17.99 -4.61
CA THR A 121 -5.21 18.23 -4.89
C THR A 121 -5.86 19.24 -3.93
N LEU A 122 -5.31 19.44 -2.73
CA LEU A 122 -5.81 20.44 -1.77
C LEU A 122 -5.28 21.86 -2.03
N ARG A 123 -4.15 22.00 -2.74
CA ARG A 123 -3.55 23.31 -3.02
C ARG A 123 -4.13 23.82 -4.34
N PRO A 124 -4.87 24.94 -4.36
CA PRO A 124 -5.44 25.52 -5.57
C PRO A 124 -4.35 26.00 -6.55
#